data_AF-A0A7D5YVB2-F1
#
_entry.id   AF-A0A7D5YVB2-F1
#
_cell.length_a   1.000
_cell.length_b   1.000
_cell.length_c   1.000
_cell.angle_alpha   90.00
_cell.angle_beta   90.00
_cell.angle_gamma   90.00
#
_symmetry.space_group_name_H-M   'P 1'
#
loop_
_entity.id
_entity.type
_entity.pdbx_description
1 polymer ?
#
loop_
_entity_poly.entity_id
_entity_poly.type
_entity_poly.pdbx_seq_one_letter_code
_entity_poly.pdbx_strand_id
1 'polypeptide(L)'
;MEGQQTPAQPERHVFLREGTVILRWLFGYYDKRGLQGWTTSPHWPHTLSTWVPQKPKTRFREATLVSMDVDELKESEGIPVQFHIGISVLRTQDLHDKCHSPLSHADSKSYIIRSYHWVVEDENYFSTHDNTFCFGKHRCLPLADLDKRLKKLLARCFPVILVVHGGHREITLLQKLNINLNPIFTIDTTKAARYPLQAFYDFSLKRLLKEFNIPFTGEHLHIAGNDAHFTLRVLLMIAVTDVRRELGSKEVPAWVPVFEAIARAPLPPMPLKRAQKAARKRREERAALGLGGPNVVTRSQSRLADATHL
;
A
#
# COMPACT_ATOMS: atom_id res chain seq x y z
N MET A 1 59.50 -10.76 -14.84
CA MET A 1 58.06 -11.07 -14.85
C MET A 1 57.39 -10.04 -13.95
N GLU A 2 56.96 -8.93 -14.54
CA GLU A 2 56.21 -7.90 -13.82
C GLU A 2 54.73 -8.26 -13.87
N GLY A 3 54.16 -8.52 -12.70
CA GLY A 3 52.74 -8.80 -12.54
C GLY A 3 51.93 -7.52 -12.75
N GLN A 4 51.13 -7.48 -13.82
CA GLN A 4 50.11 -6.46 -13.99
C GLN A 4 49.07 -6.59 -12.87
N GLN A 5 49.11 -5.66 -11.91
CA GLN A 5 48.01 -5.43 -10.98
C GLN A 5 46.81 -4.94 -11.77
N THR A 6 45.74 -5.74 -11.77
CA THR A 6 44.45 -5.37 -12.32
C THR A 6 43.90 -4.19 -11.49
N PRO A 7 43.47 -3.08 -12.10
CA PRO A 7 42.95 -1.94 -11.34
C PRO A 7 41.70 -2.37 -10.59
N ALA A 8 41.67 -2.10 -9.29
CA ALA A 8 40.50 -2.34 -8.44
C ALA A 8 39.28 -1.66 -9.07
N GLN A 9 38.20 -2.42 -9.26
CA GLN A 9 36.94 -1.84 -9.72
C GLN A 9 36.49 -0.75 -8.73
N PRO A 10 36.04 0.43 -9.20
CA PRO A 10 35.56 1.47 -8.30
C PRO A 10 34.41 0.93 -7.44
N GLU A 11 34.46 1.21 -6.14
CA GLU A 11 33.39 0.84 -5.21
C GLU A 11 32.06 1.37 -5.76
N ARG A 12 31.13 0.45 -6.03
CA ARG A 12 29.80 0.84 -6.49
C ARG A 12 29.04 1.43 -5.30
N HIS A 13 28.74 2.72 -5.35
CA HIS A 13 27.90 3.38 -4.35
C HIS A 13 26.46 3.48 -4.84
N VAL A 14 25.50 3.24 -3.93
CA VAL A 14 24.08 3.48 -4.22
C VAL A 14 23.78 4.96 -3.97
N PHE A 15 23.33 5.66 -5.01
CA PHE A 15 23.07 7.10 -4.94
C PHE A 15 21.70 7.43 -4.35
N LEU A 16 21.65 8.52 -3.59
CA LEU A 16 20.42 9.07 -3.04
C LEU A 16 19.49 9.50 -4.18
N ARG A 17 18.24 9.03 -4.15
CA ARG A 17 17.24 9.31 -5.19
C ARG A 17 16.31 10.44 -4.76
N GLU A 18 15.84 11.21 -5.73
CA GLU A 18 14.93 12.35 -5.52
C GLU A 18 13.74 12.00 -4.63
N GLY A 19 13.07 10.87 -4.87
CA GLY A 19 11.96 10.39 -4.03
C GLY A 19 12.33 10.24 -2.55
N THR A 20 13.54 9.75 -2.25
CA THR A 20 14.05 9.66 -0.88
C THR A 20 14.29 11.05 -0.29
N VAL A 21 14.87 11.98 -1.06
CA VAL A 21 15.09 13.38 -0.63
C VAL A 21 13.75 14.07 -0.31
N ILE A 22 12.73 13.87 -1.14
CA ILE A 22 11.37 14.39 -0.92
C ILE A 22 10.82 13.84 0.41
N LEU A 23 11.02 12.56 0.73
CA LEU A 23 10.59 12.00 2.03
C LEU A 23 11.30 12.67 3.21
N ARG A 24 12.61 12.93 3.11
CA ARG A 24 13.35 13.65 4.16
C ARG A 24 12.81 15.05 4.37
N TRP A 25 12.50 15.76 3.29
CA TRP A 25 11.90 17.09 3.33
C TRP A 25 10.49 17.05 3.92
N LEU A 26 9.66 16.08 3.48
CA LEU A 26 8.28 15.91 3.89
C LEU A 26 8.15 15.61 5.37
N PHE A 27 9.01 14.74 5.91
CA PHE A 27 8.97 14.32 7.31
C PHE A 27 9.96 15.07 8.22
N GLY A 28 10.68 16.05 7.66
CA GLY A 28 11.43 17.05 8.41
C GLY A 28 12.75 16.57 9.02
N TYR A 29 13.38 15.57 8.41
CA TYR A 29 14.73 15.07 8.77
C TYR A 29 15.76 15.30 7.66
N TYR A 30 15.44 16.17 6.71
CA TYR A 30 16.37 16.64 5.68
C TYR A 30 17.53 17.45 6.26
N ASP A 31 18.77 16.98 6.07
CA ASP A 31 19.99 17.76 6.35
C ASP A 31 20.67 18.19 5.04
N LYS A 32 20.81 19.50 4.84
CA LYS A 32 21.48 20.10 3.67
C LYS A 32 22.94 19.67 3.54
N ARG A 33 23.59 19.28 4.64
CA ARG A 33 25.01 18.88 4.66
C ARG A 33 25.23 17.44 4.22
N GLY A 34 24.18 16.63 4.11
CA GLY A 34 24.25 15.18 3.84
C GLY A 34 23.93 14.74 2.41
N LEU A 35 23.70 15.66 1.47
CA LEU A 35 23.35 15.30 0.08
C LEU A 35 24.61 15.01 -0.77
N GLN A 36 25.28 13.90 -0.53
CA GLN A 36 26.34 13.44 -1.43
C GLN A 36 25.76 13.22 -2.84
N GLY A 37 26.33 13.90 -3.84
CA GLY A 37 25.95 13.78 -5.26
C GLY A 37 24.94 14.81 -5.77
N TRP A 38 24.46 15.76 -4.93
CA TRP A 38 23.64 16.89 -5.38
C TRP A 38 24.44 18.19 -5.32
N THR A 39 24.66 18.82 -6.48
CA THR A 39 25.40 20.10 -6.59
C THR A 39 24.52 21.32 -6.31
N THR A 40 23.20 21.19 -6.44
CA THR A 40 22.22 22.25 -6.18
C THR A 40 21.14 21.77 -5.22
N SER A 41 20.80 22.59 -4.22
CA SER A 41 19.67 22.29 -3.33
C SER A 41 18.36 22.27 -4.13
N PRO A 42 17.43 21.32 -3.88
CA PRO A 42 16.14 21.30 -4.55
C PRO A 42 15.34 22.58 -4.23
N HIS A 43 14.63 23.09 -5.24
CA HIS A 43 13.66 24.17 -5.05
C HIS A 43 12.40 23.57 -4.42
N TRP A 44 12.26 23.73 -3.10
CA TRP A 44 11.11 23.22 -2.38
C TRP A 44 9.87 24.09 -2.61
N PRO A 45 8.72 23.50 -2.96
CA PRO A 45 7.48 24.26 -3.04
C PRO A 45 7.14 24.82 -1.66
N HIS A 46 6.52 26.00 -1.66
CA HIS A 46 5.96 26.56 -0.43
C HIS A 46 4.83 25.66 0.07
N THR A 47 5.11 24.93 1.14
CA THR A 47 4.09 24.23 1.92
C THR A 47 4.02 24.87 3.29
N LEU A 48 2.80 25.11 3.76
CA LEU A 48 2.62 25.60 5.11
C LEU A 48 3.10 24.51 6.08
N SER A 49 3.95 24.89 7.03
CA SER A 49 4.11 24.11 8.26
C SER A 49 3.13 24.73 9.25
N THR A 50 1.87 24.30 9.14
CA THR A 50 0.71 24.84 9.86
C THR A 50 0.52 24.21 11.24
N TRP A 51 1.30 23.17 11.58
CA TRP A 51 1.02 22.36 12.75
C TRP A 51 1.47 23.02 14.05
N VAL A 52 0.57 23.03 15.03
CA VAL A 52 0.81 23.57 16.36
C VAL A 52 1.98 22.81 16.99
N PRO A 53 2.96 23.49 17.62
CA PRO A 53 4.03 22.83 18.34
C PRO A 53 3.49 21.96 19.50
N GLN A 54 3.33 20.66 19.27
CA GLN A 54 2.94 19.68 20.27
C GLN A 54 4.06 18.65 20.49
N LYS A 55 4.13 18.05 21.68
CA LYS A 55 5.02 16.91 21.94
C LYS A 55 4.33 15.59 21.52
N PRO A 56 5.05 14.61 20.94
CA PRO A 56 6.44 14.70 20.49
C PRO A 56 6.58 15.58 19.24
N LYS A 57 7.63 16.40 19.15
CA LYS A 57 7.78 17.34 18.03
C LYS A 57 7.89 16.58 16.70
N THR A 58 6.88 16.69 15.85
CA THR A 58 6.95 16.29 14.44
C THR A 58 7.19 17.52 13.57
N ARG A 59 7.86 17.35 12.44
CA ARG A 59 8.21 18.45 11.51
C ARG A 59 7.61 18.20 10.12
N PHE A 60 6.43 17.59 10.09
CA PHE A 60 5.79 17.22 8.84
C PHE A 60 5.39 18.44 8.04
N ARG A 61 5.56 18.36 6.72
CA ARG A 61 4.96 19.29 5.78
C ARG A 61 3.53 18.86 5.49
N GLU A 62 2.63 19.84 5.35
CA GLU A 62 1.27 19.58 4.92
C GLU A 62 1.27 19.13 3.45
N ALA A 63 0.80 17.91 3.20
CA ALA A 63 0.62 17.33 1.88
C ALA A 63 -0.35 16.15 1.93
N THR A 64 -0.87 15.78 0.76
CA THR A 64 -1.62 14.54 0.57
C THR A 64 -0.86 13.60 -0.35
N LEU A 65 -0.48 12.45 0.18
CA LEU A 65 0.09 11.35 -0.58
C LEU A 65 -1.04 10.62 -1.31
N VAL A 66 -1.00 10.62 -2.64
CA VAL A 66 -1.97 9.93 -3.50
C VAL A 66 -1.22 8.85 -4.26
N SER A 67 -1.49 7.60 -3.91
CA SER A 67 -0.95 6.45 -4.63
C SER A 67 -1.92 5.98 -5.69
N MET A 68 -1.38 5.62 -6.86
CA MET A 68 -2.13 5.12 -7.99
C MET A 68 -1.47 3.87 -8.56
N ASP A 69 -2.29 2.91 -8.97
CA ASP A 69 -1.89 1.72 -9.70
C ASP A 69 -2.96 1.39 -10.75
N VAL A 70 -2.55 0.86 -11.89
CA VAL A 70 -3.43 0.46 -13.00
C VAL A 70 -3.20 -0.99 -13.35
N ASP A 71 -4.30 -1.75 -13.42
CA ASP A 71 -4.31 -3.14 -13.87
C ASP A 71 -5.31 -3.39 -15.00
N GLU A 72 -5.25 -4.55 -15.65
CA GLU A 72 -6.22 -5.00 -16.65
C GLU A 72 -6.47 -3.99 -17.81
N LEU A 73 -5.47 -3.16 -18.13
CA LEU A 73 -5.55 -2.18 -19.22
C LEU A 73 -5.69 -2.86 -20.57
N LYS A 74 -6.79 -2.55 -21.25
CA LYS A 74 -7.07 -2.88 -22.64
C LYS A 74 -7.08 -1.59 -23.45
N GLU A 75 -6.45 -1.63 -24.62
CA GLU A 75 -6.39 -0.52 -25.55
C GLU A 75 -6.94 -0.92 -26.91
N SER A 76 -7.60 0.02 -27.60
CA SER A 76 -8.01 -0.09 -29.00
C SER A 76 -7.39 1.06 -29.76
N GLU A 77 -6.61 0.77 -30.81
CA GLU A 77 -5.86 1.79 -31.57
C GLU A 77 -5.00 2.72 -30.69
N GLY A 78 -4.46 2.18 -29.59
CA GLY A 78 -3.65 2.92 -28.62
C GLY A 78 -4.45 3.79 -27.63
N ILE A 79 -5.79 3.75 -27.69
CA ILE A 79 -6.69 4.47 -26.78
C ILE A 79 -7.15 3.53 -25.66
N PRO A 80 -7.08 3.93 -24.38
CA PRO A 80 -7.60 3.13 -23.26
C PRO A 80 -9.11 2.93 -23.38
N VAL A 81 -9.57 1.67 -23.39
CA VAL A 81 -11.00 1.33 -23.51
C VAL A 81 -11.56 0.61 -22.29
N GLN A 82 -10.73 -0.08 -21.51
CA GLN A 82 -11.12 -0.76 -20.28
C GLN A 82 -9.89 -0.89 -19.38
N PHE A 83 -10.02 -0.68 -18.08
CA PHE A 83 -8.94 -0.89 -17.11
C PHE A 83 -9.45 -0.87 -15.68
N HIS A 84 -8.62 -1.33 -14.75
CA HIS A 84 -8.81 -1.14 -13.33
C HIS A 84 -7.87 -0.04 -12.84
N ILE A 85 -8.37 0.86 -11.99
CA ILE A 85 -7.58 1.90 -11.35
C ILE A 85 -7.74 1.83 -9.83
N GLY A 86 -6.61 1.72 -9.14
CA GLY A 86 -6.51 1.80 -7.70
C GLY A 86 -6.07 3.18 -7.28
N ILE A 87 -6.72 3.74 -6.26
CA ILE A 87 -6.33 5.04 -5.71
C ILE A 87 -6.30 4.90 -4.20
N SER A 88 -5.19 5.27 -3.58
CA SER A 88 -5.06 5.32 -2.13
C SER A 88 -4.59 6.69 -1.68
N VAL A 89 -5.22 7.23 -0.64
CA VAL A 89 -5.01 8.60 -0.16
C VAL A 89 -4.60 8.57 1.30
N LEU A 90 -3.50 9.25 1.62
CA LEU A 90 -2.97 9.41 2.97
C LEU A 90 -2.55 10.87 3.18
N ARG A 91 -3.15 11.56 4.15
CA ARG A 91 -2.75 12.93 4.48
C ARG A 91 -1.63 12.90 5.50
N THR A 92 -0.62 13.75 5.33
CA THR A 92 0.41 13.90 6.37
C THR A 92 -0.15 14.41 7.68
N GLN A 93 -1.30 15.10 7.64
CA GLN A 93 -2.02 15.47 8.84
C GLN A 93 -2.56 14.28 9.63
N ASP A 94 -3.09 13.26 8.95
CA ASP A 94 -3.58 12.05 9.64
C ASP A 94 -2.41 11.31 10.32
N LEU A 95 -1.21 11.38 9.74
CA LEU A 95 0.02 10.85 10.34
C LEU A 95 0.47 11.70 11.54
N HIS A 96 0.44 13.03 11.41
CA HIS A 96 0.75 13.97 12.48
C HIS A 96 -0.16 13.71 13.70
N ASP A 97 -1.47 13.69 13.49
CA ASP A 97 -2.46 13.46 14.55
C ASP A 97 -2.25 12.12 15.26
N LYS A 98 -1.85 11.07 14.53
CA LYS A 98 -1.51 9.77 15.10
C LYS A 98 -0.23 9.77 15.94
N CYS A 99 0.70 10.68 15.70
CA CYS A 99 1.87 10.86 16.57
C CYS A 99 1.54 11.54 17.90
N HIS A 100 0.39 12.22 17.99
CA HIS A 100 -0.03 12.98 19.17
C HIS A 100 -1.22 12.38 19.91
N SER A 101 -1.91 11.41 19.31
CA SER A 101 -2.98 10.67 19.95
C SER A 101 -2.41 9.51 20.78
N PRO A 102 -2.87 9.29 22.03
CA PRO A 102 -2.50 8.10 22.77
C PRO A 102 -2.91 6.87 21.95
N LEU A 103 -1.99 5.90 21.80
CA LEU A 103 -2.22 4.62 21.13
C LEU A 103 -3.22 3.78 21.95
N SER A 104 -4.50 4.16 21.93
CA SER A 104 -5.58 3.37 22.47
C SER A 104 -5.63 2.07 21.69
N HIS A 105 -5.48 0.94 22.39
CA HIS A 105 -5.66 -0.40 21.82
C HIS A 105 -7.10 -0.62 21.31
N ALA A 106 -8.04 0.27 21.61
CA ALA A 106 -9.44 0.20 21.21
C ALA A 106 -9.77 0.93 19.89
N ASP A 107 -8.88 1.78 19.35
CA ASP A 107 -9.11 2.48 18.07
C ASP A 107 -8.76 1.60 16.86
N SER A 108 -9.33 0.39 16.84
CA SER A 108 -9.11 -0.63 15.80
C SER A 108 -9.68 -0.29 14.42
N LYS A 109 -10.12 0.96 14.16
CA LYS A 109 -10.93 1.27 12.96
C LYS A 109 -10.63 2.59 12.23
N SER A 110 -9.54 3.30 12.50
CA SER A 110 -9.14 4.38 11.59
C SER A 110 -8.10 3.86 10.60
N TYR A 111 -8.52 3.22 9.51
CA TYR A 111 -7.66 3.06 8.34
C TYR A 111 -7.35 4.46 7.80
N ILE A 112 -6.20 5.02 8.21
CA ILE A 112 -5.80 6.38 7.81
C ILE A 112 -5.49 6.45 6.31
N ILE A 113 -5.10 5.33 5.71
CA ILE A 113 -4.99 5.16 4.27
C ILE A 113 -6.39 4.81 3.74
N ARG A 114 -6.99 5.73 2.99
CA ARG A 114 -8.29 5.51 2.34
C ARG A 114 -8.07 5.00 0.93
N SER A 115 -8.62 3.84 0.61
CA SER A 115 -8.40 3.20 -0.69
C SER A 115 -9.69 2.98 -1.46
N TYR A 116 -9.55 3.07 -2.77
CA TYR A 116 -10.61 2.93 -3.76
C TYR A 116 -10.11 2.03 -4.87
N HIS A 117 -11.02 1.19 -5.38
CA HIS A 117 -10.75 0.36 -6.54
C HIS A 117 -11.87 0.58 -7.55
N TRP A 118 -11.54 1.11 -8.71
CA TRP A 118 -12.51 1.38 -9.75
C TRP A 118 -12.23 0.54 -10.98
N VAL A 119 -13.28 -0.11 -11.45
CA VAL A 119 -13.29 -0.88 -12.71
C VAL A 119 -13.93 0.01 -13.76
N VAL A 120 -13.19 0.36 -14.80
CA VAL A 120 -13.59 1.31 -15.82
C VAL A 120 -14.04 0.56 -17.06
N GLU A 121 -15.26 0.87 -17.55
CA GLU A 121 -15.89 0.25 -18.73
C GLU A 121 -16.10 -1.28 -18.59
N ASP A 122 -16.34 -1.77 -17.37
CA ASP A 122 -16.76 -3.15 -17.11
C ASP A 122 -17.75 -3.22 -15.93
N GLU A 123 -19.00 -2.86 -16.21
CA GLU A 123 -20.09 -2.78 -15.22
C GLU A 123 -20.42 -4.13 -14.55
N ASN A 124 -20.13 -5.23 -15.25
CA ASN A 124 -20.45 -6.58 -14.82
C ASN A 124 -19.28 -7.33 -14.18
N TYR A 125 -18.11 -6.70 -14.03
CA TYR A 125 -16.92 -7.36 -13.49
C TYR A 125 -17.19 -8.10 -12.17
N PHE A 126 -17.79 -7.41 -11.19
CA PHE A 126 -18.11 -8.00 -9.89
C PHE A 126 -19.37 -8.89 -9.90
N SER A 127 -20.07 -9.01 -11.03
CA SER A 127 -21.16 -9.98 -11.23
C SER A 127 -20.64 -11.36 -11.62
N THR A 128 -19.40 -11.46 -12.11
CA THR A 128 -18.71 -12.72 -12.45
C THR A 128 -17.51 -13.03 -11.56
N HIS A 129 -16.86 -12.03 -10.97
CA HIS A 129 -15.65 -12.20 -10.15
C HIS A 129 -15.89 -12.04 -8.64
N ASP A 130 -15.02 -12.66 -7.84
CA ASP A 130 -14.94 -12.42 -6.40
C ASP A 130 -14.29 -11.06 -6.13
N ASN A 131 -14.85 -10.30 -5.18
CA ASN A 131 -14.22 -9.06 -4.74
C ASN A 131 -13.06 -9.36 -3.78
N THR A 132 -11.83 -9.30 -4.30
CA THR A 132 -10.58 -9.45 -3.55
C THR A 132 -9.93 -8.12 -3.14
N PHE A 133 -10.61 -6.98 -3.36
CA PHE A 133 -10.17 -5.69 -2.85
C PHE A 133 -10.40 -5.62 -1.32
N CYS A 134 -9.32 -5.40 -0.58
CA CYS A 134 -9.29 -5.51 0.88
C CYS A 134 -9.67 -4.21 1.58
N PHE A 135 -9.30 -3.06 1.01
CA PHE A 135 -9.11 -1.82 1.77
C PHE A 135 -10.22 -0.77 1.63
N GLY A 136 -11.40 -1.17 1.14
CA GLY A 136 -12.52 -0.23 1.07
C GLY A 136 -13.60 -0.61 0.07
N LYS A 137 -14.04 0.38 -0.69
CA LYS A 137 -15.14 0.26 -1.66
C LYS A 137 -14.59 0.05 -3.07
N HIS A 138 -15.07 -0.98 -3.74
CA HIS A 138 -14.95 -1.11 -5.19
C HIS A 138 -16.15 -0.44 -5.89
N ARG A 139 -15.96 -0.01 -7.14
CA ARG A 139 -17.06 0.47 -8.00
C ARG A 139 -16.74 0.17 -9.46
N CYS A 140 -17.77 -0.08 -10.26
CA CYS A 140 -17.65 0.07 -11.71
C CYS A 140 -18.03 1.51 -12.09
N LEU A 141 -17.37 2.07 -13.11
CA LEU A 141 -17.67 3.40 -13.62
C LEU A 141 -17.46 3.50 -15.14
N PRO A 142 -18.27 4.28 -15.87
CA PRO A 142 -17.98 4.65 -17.25
C PRO A 142 -16.74 5.53 -17.34
N LEU A 143 -15.95 5.40 -18.41
CA LEU A 143 -14.72 6.16 -18.63
C LEU A 143 -14.98 7.68 -18.60
N ALA A 144 -16.09 8.12 -19.19
CA ALA A 144 -16.52 9.52 -19.21
C ALA A 144 -16.70 10.13 -17.81
N ASP A 145 -16.91 9.29 -16.80
CA ASP A 145 -17.16 9.67 -15.42
C ASP A 145 -15.86 9.74 -14.58
N LEU A 146 -14.74 9.21 -15.09
CA LEU A 146 -13.49 9.03 -14.35
C LEU A 146 -12.89 10.35 -13.87
N ASP A 147 -12.67 11.31 -14.78
CA ASP A 147 -12.05 12.60 -14.45
C ASP A 147 -12.87 13.36 -13.40
N LYS A 148 -14.20 13.42 -13.58
CA LYS A 148 -15.13 14.03 -12.60
C LYS A 148 -15.03 13.36 -11.23
N ARG A 149 -14.92 12.02 -11.19
CA ARG A 149 -14.78 11.26 -9.94
C ARG A 149 -13.43 11.47 -9.27
N LEU A 150 -12.35 11.52 -10.04
CA LEU A 150 -11.01 11.86 -9.56
C LEU A 150 -10.97 13.26 -8.96
N LYS A 151 -11.44 14.27 -9.69
CA LYS A 151 -11.54 15.66 -9.22
C LYS A 151 -12.35 15.76 -7.94
N LYS A 152 -13.51 15.10 -7.87
CA LYS A 152 -14.35 15.09 -6.66
C LYS A 152 -13.64 14.42 -5.48
N LEU A 153 -12.95 13.29 -5.71
CA LEU A 153 -12.21 12.58 -4.67
C LEU A 153 -11.05 13.43 -4.12
N LEU A 154 -10.35 14.14 -5.01
CA LEU A 154 -9.14 14.89 -4.69
C LEU A 154 -9.39 16.38 -4.43
N ALA A 155 -10.64 16.86 -4.46
CA ALA A 155 -10.99 18.28 -4.30
C ALA A 155 -10.46 18.92 -3.01
N ARG A 156 -10.25 18.13 -1.96
CA ARG A 156 -9.70 18.57 -0.66
C ARG A 156 -8.31 18.00 -0.36
N CYS A 157 -7.65 17.46 -1.38
CA CYS A 157 -6.32 16.89 -1.28
C CYS A 157 -5.35 17.89 -1.90
N PHE A 158 -4.74 18.77 -1.10
CA PHE A 158 -3.73 19.71 -1.59
C PHE A 158 -2.71 20.03 -0.48
N PRO A 159 -1.42 20.20 -0.82
CA PRO A 159 -0.81 19.86 -2.11
C PRO A 159 -0.74 18.34 -2.32
N VAL A 160 -0.83 17.88 -3.57
CA VAL A 160 -0.77 16.44 -3.92
C VAL A 160 0.67 16.02 -4.19
N ILE A 161 1.10 14.91 -3.57
CA ILE A 161 2.29 14.17 -3.97
C ILE A 161 1.81 12.86 -4.57
N LEU A 162 2.09 12.63 -5.85
CA LEU A 162 1.75 11.39 -6.53
C LEU A 162 2.77 10.31 -6.12
N VAL A 163 2.29 9.14 -5.75
CA VAL A 163 3.11 8.00 -5.35
C VAL A 163 2.81 6.84 -6.29
N VAL A 164 3.84 6.24 -6.86
CA VAL A 164 3.71 5.14 -7.83
C VAL A 164 4.72 4.05 -7.52
N HIS A 165 4.50 2.86 -8.10
CA HIS A 165 5.45 1.77 -8.06
C HIS A 165 5.81 1.35 -9.49
N GLY A 166 6.79 2.02 -10.09
CA GLY A 166 7.08 1.86 -11.52
C GLY A 166 6.05 2.54 -12.42
N GLY A 167 5.73 3.80 -12.11
CA GLY A 167 4.52 4.51 -12.57
C GLY A 167 4.35 4.84 -14.05
N HIS A 168 5.10 4.20 -14.96
CA HIS A 168 5.05 4.52 -16.38
C HIS A 168 3.66 4.28 -16.98
N ARG A 169 3.00 3.19 -16.58
CA ARG A 169 1.65 2.82 -17.06
C ARG A 169 0.61 3.84 -16.59
N GLU A 170 0.64 4.20 -15.31
CA GLU A 170 -0.28 5.14 -14.67
C GLU A 170 -0.15 6.53 -15.29
N ILE A 171 1.09 7.02 -15.44
CA ILE A 171 1.37 8.35 -16.02
C ILE A 171 0.91 8.39 -17.48
N THR A 172 1.24 7.37 -18.27
CA THR A 172 0.84 7.28 -19.68
C THR A 172 -0.68 7.22 -19.83
N LEU A 173 -1.35 6.45 -18.97
CA LEU A 173 -2.83 6.38 -18.96
C LEU A 173 -3.44 7.76 -18.70
N LEU A 174 -3.00 8.46 -17.65
CA LEU A 174 -3.52 9.79 -17.31
C LEU A 174 -3.28 10.80 -18.45
N GLN A 175 -2.12 10.74 -19.12
CA GLN A 175 -1.82 11.57 -20.28
C GLN A 175 -2.75 11.28 -21.46
N LYS A 176 -2.95 10.01 -21.82
CA LYS A 176 -3.85 9.59 -22.91
C LYS A 176 -5.30 10.02 -22.65
N LEU A 177 -5.72 10.04 -21.39
CA LEU A 177 -7.05 10.48 -20.98
C LEU A 177 -7.17 11.99 -20.75
N ASN A 178 -6.09 12.75 -20.93
CA ASN A 178 -6.01 14.18 -20.64
C ASN A 178 -6.44 14.52 -19.19
N ILE A 179 -6.08 13.66 -18.24
CA ILE A 179 -6.37 13.84 -16.81
C ILE A 179 -5.11 14.36 -16.14
N ASN A 180 -5.21 15.55 -15.55
CA ASN A 180 -4.11 16.15 -14.81
C ASN A 180 -4.43 16.24 -13.32
N LEU A 181 -3.61 15.57 -12.49
CA LEU A 181 -3.72 15.57 -11.03
C LEU A 181 -2.98 16.73 -10.36
N ASN A 182 -2.17 17.49 -11.11
CA ASN A 182 -1.31 18.58 -10.64
C ASN A 182 -0.47 18.24 -9.38
N PRO A 183 0.30 17.14 -9.38
CA PRO A 183 1.14 16.82 -8.24
C PRO A 183 2.31 17.82 -8.12
N ILE A 184 2.64 18.24 -6.90
CA ILE A 184 3.86 19.04 -6.62
C ILE A 184 5.13 18.20 -6.74
N PHE A 185 5.00 16.88 -6.55
CA PHE A 185 6.07 15.90 -6.68
C PHE A 185 5.50 14.54 -7.07
N THR A 186 6.32 13.72 -7.73
CA THR A 186 6.04 12.30 -7.97
C THR A 186 7.13 11.45 -7.33
N ILE A 187 6.74 10.50 -6.49
CA ILE A 187 7.65 9.54 -5.85
C ILE A 187 7.43 8.16 -6.45
N ASP A 188 8.46 7.65 -7.13
CA ASP A 188 8.51 6.26 -7.57
C ASP A 188 9.18 5.39 -6.49
N THR A 189 8.39 4.53 -5.85
CA THR A 189 8.84 3.67 -4.75
C THR A 189 9.86 2.62 -5.18
N THR A 190 9.89 2.22 -6.46
CA THR A 190 10.93 1.30 -6.98
C THR A 190 12.32 1.91 -6.83
N LYS A 191 12.45 3.21 -7.17
CA LYS A 191 13.68 3.99 -7.11
C LYS A 191 13.96 4.50 -5.70
N ALA A 192 12.94 5.00 -5.00
CA ALA A 192 13.10 5.57 -3.67
C ALA A 192 13.56 4.54 -2.62
N ALA A 193 13.27 3.24 -2.83
CA ALA A 193 13.71 2.17 -1.95
C ALA A 193 15.21 1.82 -2.11
N ARG A 194 15.83 2.13 -3.26
CA ARG A 194 17.21 1.72 -3.56
C ARG A 194 18.21 2.22 -2.53
N TYR A 195 18.18 3.50 -2.20
CA TYR A 195 19.13 4.09 -1.26
C TYR A 195 18.92 3.56 0.16
N PRO A 196 17.71 3.57 0.75
CA PRO A 196 17.51 3.04 2.10
C PRO A 196 17.88 1.56 2.24
N LEU A 197 17.65 0.75 1.19
CA LEU A 197 17.97 -0.68 1.18
C LEU A 197 19.37 -1.01 0.63
N GLN A 198 20.17 0.00 0.25
CA GLN A 198 21.48 -0.17 -0.37
C GLN A 198 21.47 -1.16 -1.55
N ALA A 199 20.47 -1.04 -2.43
CA ALA A 199 20.28 -1.92 -3.57
C ALA A 199 20.59 -1.23 -4.91
N PHE A 200 21.19 -1.99 -5.82
CA PHE A 200 21.53 -1.53 -7.17
C PHE A 200 20.43 -1.75 -8.22
N TYR A 201 19.37 -2.47 -7.85
CA TYR A 201 18.26 -2.85 -8.73
C TYR A 201 16.92 -2.34 -8.20
N ASP A 202 15.91 -2.30 -9.06
CA ASP A 202 14.54 -2.01 -8.67
C ASP A 202 13.88 -3.23 -8.02
N PHE A 203 13.11 -2.97 -6.97
CA PHE A 203 12.31 -4.00 -6.32
C PHE A 203 10.91 -4.02 -6.91
N SER A 204 10.35 -5.22 -7.09
CA SER A 204 8.92 -5.38 -7.27
C SER A 204 8.17 -5.11 -5.97
N LEU A 205 6.88 -4.76 -6.07
CA LEU A 205 6.04 -4.45 -4.91
C LEU A 205 6.02 -5.63 -3.92
N LYS A 206 5.79 -6.85 -4.45
CA LYS A 206 5.84 -8.09 -3.67
C LYS A 206 7.15 -8.25 -2.89
N ARG A 207 8.29 -7.86 -3.48
CA ARG A 207 9.59 -7.96 -2.83
C ARG A 207 9.74 -6.93 -1.71
N LEU A 208 9.32 -5.68 -1.94
CA LEU A 208 9.32 -4.65 -0.89
C LEU A 208 8.38 -5.00 0.28
N LEU A 209 7.22 -5.58 -0.01
CA LEU A 209 6.29 -6.03 1.02
C LEU A 209 6.92 -7.11 1.93
N LYS A 210 7.66 -8.06 1.34
CA LYS A 210 8.42 -9.05 2.09
C LYS A 210 9.55 -8.40 2.90
N GLU A 211 10.37 -7.58 2.25
CA GLU A 211 11.52 -6.91 2.87
C GLU A 211 11.12 -6.09 4.10
N PHE A 212 10.00 -5.37 4.01
CA PHE A 212 9.52 -4.51 5.09
C PHE A 212 8.60 -5.21 6.10
N ASN A 213 8.35 -6.51 5.94
CA ASN A 213 7.42 -7.29 6.74
C ASN A 213 6.00 -6.68 6.77
N ILE A 214 5.53 -6.21 5.62
CA ILE A 214 4.16 -5.70 5.45
C ILE A 214 3.25 -6.90 5.17
N PRO A 215 2.17 -7.12 5.95
CA PRO A 215 1.25 -8.23 5.70
C PRO A 215 0.58 -8.14 4.32
N PHE A 216 0.68 -9.22 3.56
CA PHE A 216 -0.04 -9.38 2.28
C PHE A 216 -0.32 -10.87 2.02
N THR A 217 -1.21 -11.14 1.08
CA THR A 217 -1.45 -12.49 0.54
C THR A 217 -1.26 -12.42 -0.97
N GLY A 218 -0.69 -13.47 -1.57
CA GLY A 218 -0.41 -13.49 -3.01
C GLY A 218 -1.64 -13.20 -3.88
N GLU A 219 -2.82 -13.70 -3.47
CA GLU A 219 -4.11 -13.48 -4.14
C GLU A 219 -4.60 -12.02 -4.10
N HIS A 220 -3.96 -11.15 -3.32
CA HIS A 220 -4.34 -9.75 -3.17
C HIS A 220 -3.45 -8.79 -3.96
N LEU A 221 -2.39 -9.31 -4.60
CA LEU A 221 -1.59 -8.58 -5.58
C LEU A 221 -2.27 -8.66 -6.96
N HIS A 222 -1.93 -7.74 -7.87
CA HIS A 222 -2.59 -7.60 -9.17
C HIS A 222 -4.06 -7.20 -9.02
N ILE A 223 -4.33 -6.41 -7.97
CA ILE A 223 -5.61 -5.77 -7.74
C ILE A 223 -5.28 -4.32 -7.49
N ALA A 224 -5.53 -3.48 -8.50
CA ALA A 224 -5.03 -2.10 -8.53
C ALA A 224 -5.26 -1.33 -7.20
N GLY A 225 -6.45 -1.49 -6.58
CA GLY A 225 -6.75 -0.83 -5.31
C GLY A 225 -5.90 -1.32 -4.13
N ASN A 226 -5.58 -2.61 -4.10
CA ASN A 226 -4.68 -3.19 -3.10
C ASN A 226 -3.25 -2.75 -3.35
N ASP A 227 -2.78 -2.78 -4.60
CA ASP A 227 -1.41 -2.41 -4.95
C ASP A 227 -1.13 -0.93 -4.70
N ALA A 228 -2.10 -0.05 -4.99
CA ALA A 228 -2.04 1.36 -4.58
C ALA A 228 -1.94 1.53 -3.05
N HIS A 229 -2.68 0.72 -2.27
CA HIS A 229 -2.64 0.77 -0.80
C HIS A 229 -1.28 0.28 -0.27
N PHE A 230 -0.83 -0.86 -0.77
CA PHE A 230 0.46 -1.46 -0.43
C PHE A 230 1.62 -0.54 -0.78
N THR A 231 1.54 0.18 -1.89
CA THR A 231 2.53 1.20 -2.29
C THR A 231 2.68 2.30 -1.24
N LEU A 232 1.60 2.78 -0.62
CA LEU A 232 1.70 3.75 0.49
C LEU A 232 2.30 3.13 1.76
N ARG A 233 1.95 1.89 2.10
CA ARG A 233 2.57 1.18 3.23
C ARG A 233 4.07 1.02 3.02
N VAL A 234 4.48 0.66 1.80
CA VAL A 234 5.88 0.58 1.38
C VAL A 234 6.56 1.94 1.49
N LEU A 235 5.93 3.02 1.03
CA LEU A 235 6.48 4.37 1.14
C LEU A 235 6.79 4.77 2.59
N LEU A 236 5.88 4.45 3.52
CA LEU A 236 6.11 4.70 4.96
C LEU A 236 7.33 3.93 5.47
N MET A 237 7.50 2.67 5.04
CA MET A 237 8.65 1.84 5.43
C MET A 237 9.96 2.24 4.76
N ILE A 238 9.92 2.82 3.55
CA ILE A 238 11.08 3.47 2.93
C ILE A 238 11.55 4.63 3.80
N ALA A 239 10.63 5.50 4.27
CA ALA A 239 10.98 6.62 5.14
C ALA A 239 11.53 6.16 6.50
N VAL A 240 10.96 5.11 7.10
CA VAL A 240 11.46 4.50 8.35
C VAL A 240 12.88 3.95 8.17
N THR A 241 13.12 3.22 7.09
CA THR A 241 14.43 2.63 6.79
C THR A 241 15.46 3.73 6.54
N ASP A 242 15.11 4.75 5.77
CA ASP A 242 15.98 5.88 5.45
C ASP A 242 16.37 6.63 6.72
N VAL A 243 15.42 7.03 7.56
CA VAL A 243 15.75 7.84 8.75
C VAL A 243 16.62 7.08 9.75
N ARG A 244 16.40 5.77 9.91
CA ARG A 244 17.24 4.93 10.77
C ARG A 244 18.67 4.83 10.26
N ARG A 245 18.84 4.80 8.94
CA ARG A 245 20.16 4.81 8.31
C ARG A 245 20.87 6.13 8.53
N GLU A 246 20.16 7.25 8.40
CA GLU A 246 20.76 8.59 8.45
C GLU A 246 21.04 9.09 9.87
N LEU A 247 20.11 8.87 10.81
CA LEU A 247 20.22 9.36 12.18
C LEU A 247 20.78 8.31 13.16
N GLY A 248 20.91 7.06 12.72
CA GLY A 248 21.27 5.94 13.57
C GLY A 248 20.20 5.61 14.64
N SER A 249 20.52 4.67 15.53
CA SER A 249 19.57 4.12 16.49
C SER A 249 19.25 5.03 17.69
N LYS A 250 20.01 6.11 17.91
CA LYS A 250 19.91 6.96 19.10
C LYS A 250 18.95 8.15 18.95
N GLU A 251 18.61 8.54 17.71
CA GLU A 251 17.76 9.70 17.42
C GLU A 251 16.52 9.33 16.60
N VAL A 252 15.92 8.15 16.86
CA VAL A 252 14.75 7.67 16.14
C VAL A 252 13.57 8.65 16.36
N PRO A 253 13.04 9.30 15.30
CA PRO A 253 11.92 10.21 15.45
C PRO A 253 10.67 9.51 16.00
N ALA A 254 9.87 10.22 16.79
CA ALA A 254 8.67 9.66 17.43
C ALA A 254 7.60 9.14 16.44
N TRP A 255 7.65 9.56 15.18
CA TRP A 255 6.77 9.07 14.13
C TRP A 255 7.17 7.69 13.58
N VAL A 256 8.39 7.21 13.82
CA VAL A 256 8.87 5.93 13.29
C VAL A 256 7.99 4.76 13.76
N PRO A 257 7.72 4.58 15.08
CA PRO A 257 6.80 3.54 15.54
C PRO A 257 5.39 3.65 14.95
N VAL A 258 4.90 4.88 14.73
CA VAL A 258 3.59 5.14 14.13
C VAL A 258 3.57 4.63 12.68
N PHE A 259 4.59 4.96 11.89
CA PHE A 259 4.69 4.55 10.49
C PHE A 259 4.81 3.02 10.37
N GLU A 260 5.61 2.39 11.23
CA GLU A 260 5.70 0.93 11.29
C GLU A 260 4.36 0.29 11.63
N ALA A 261 3.65 0.82 12.63
CA ALA A 261 2.35 0.31 13.03
C ALA A 261 1.31 0.40 11.90
N ILE A 262 1.28 1.52 11.16
CA ILE A 262 0.38 1.71 10.02
C ILE A 262 0.75 0.78 8.87
N ALA A 263 2.04 0.75 8.49
CA ALA A 263 2.50 -0.04 7.35
C ALA A 263 2.31 -1.55 7.59
N ARG A 264 2.60 -2.01 8.81
CA ARG A 264 2.51 -3.42 9.20
C ARG A 264 1.17 -3.80 9.82
N ALA A 265 0.18 -2.91 9.82
CA ALA A 265 -1.17 -3.21 10.29
C ALA A 265 -1.70 -4.49 9.60
N PRO A 266 -2.40 -5.38 10.32
CA PRO A 266 -2.96 -6.58 9.72
C PRO A 266 -3.93 -6.23 8.57
N LEU A 267 -4.12 -7.16 7.65
CA LEU A 267 -5.14 -7.01 6.63
C LEU A 267 -6.54 -6.97 7.27
N PRO A 268 -7.46 -6.15 6.74
CA PRO A 268 -8.86 -6.21 7.13
C PRO A 268 -9.42 -7.64 6.90
N PRO A 269 -10.42 -8.07 7.69
CA PRO A 269 -11.10 -9.33 7.45
C PRO A 269 -11.70 -9.34 6.05
N MET A 270 -11.39 -10.37 5.28
CA MET A 270 -11.77 -10.44 3.87
C MET A 270 -13.28 -10.69 3.70
N PRO A 271 -13.90 -10.09 2.67
CA PRO A 271 -15.21 -10.51 2.23
C PRO A 271 -15.17 -12.00 1.84
N LEU A 272 -16.20 -12.75 2.23
CA LEU A 272 -16.33 -14.16 1.82
C LEU A 272 -16.42 -14.25 0.28
N LYS A 273 -15.68 -15.20 -0.29
CA LYS A 273 -15.80 -15.60 -1.71
C LYS A 273 -17.20 -16.11 -2.01
N ARG A 274 -17.64 -16.04 -3.27
CA ARG A 274 -18.97 -16.51 -3.72
C ARG A 274 -19.24 -17.95 -3.31
N ALA A 275 -18.28 -18.85 -3.51
CA ALA A 275 -18.40 -20.25 -3.11
C ALA A 275 -18.59 -20.38 -1.59
N GLN A 276 -17.88 -19.58 -0.79
CA GLN A 276 -18.02 -19.57 0.67
C GLN A 276 -19.38 -19.00 1.11
N LYS A 277 -19.86 -17.94 0.45
CA LYS A 277 -21.21 -17.38 0.68
C LYS A 277 -22.29 -18.41 0.36
N ALA A 278 -22.18 -19.08 -0.79
CA ALA A 278 -23.11 -20.13 -1.20
C ALA A 278 -23.09 -21.33 -0.24
N ALA A 279 -21.91 -21.77 0.20
CA ALA A 279 -21.76 -22.83 1.19
C ALA A 279 -22.36 -22.43 2.55
N ARG A 280 -22.16 -21.18 2.98
CA ARG A 280 -22.76 -20.67 4.23
C ARG A 280 -24.28 -20.63 4.13
N LYS A 281 -24.83 -20.11 3.03
CA LYS A 281 -26.26 -20.10 2.76
C LYS A 281 -26.85 -21.51 2.78
N ARG A 282 -26.21 -22.48 2.12
CA ARG A 282 -26.63 -23.89 2.14
C ARG A 282 -26.59 -24.50 3.55
N ARG A 283 -25.60 -24.14 4.37
CA ARG A 283 -25.52 -24.58 5.77
C ARG A 283 -26.65 -23.97 6.60
N GLU A 284 -26.90 -22.67 6.44
CA GLU A 284 -28.00 -21.95 7.08
C GLU A 284 -29.37 -22.53 6.67
N GLU A 285 -29.59 -22.81 5.39
CA GLU A 285 -30.81 -23.45 4.86
C GLU A 285 -30.98 -24.87 5.40
N ARG A 286 -29.91 -25.69 5.44
CA ARG A 286 -29.96 -27.05 6.03
C ARG A 286 -30.24 -27.02 7.54
N ALA A 287 -29.68 -26.06 8.26
CA ALA A 287 -29.93 -25.87 9.68
C ALA A 287 -31.39 -25.44 9.93
N ALA A 288 -31.92 -24.53 9.11
CA ALA A 288 -33.32 -24.09 9.17
C ALA A 288 -34.31 -25.22 8.85
N LEU A 289 -33.92 -26.17 7.99
CA LEU A 289 -34.72 -27.35 7.66
C LEU A 289 -34.58 -28.52 8.66
N GLY A 290 -33.82 -28.36 9.74
CA GLY A 290 -33.64 -29.41 10.76
C GLY A 290 -32.82 -30.63 10.28
N LEU A 291 -32.15 -30.53 9.12
CA LEU A 291 -31.39 -31.63 8.50
C LEU A 291 -29.95 -31.74 9.02
N GLY A 292 -29.68 -31.19 10.21
CA GLY A 292 -28.36 -31.09 10.84
C GLY A 292 -28.29 -31.79 12.19
N GLY A 293 -28.61 -33.09 12.25
CA GLY A 293 -28.34 -33.93 13.42
C GLY A 293 -27.02 -34.71 13.26
N PRO A 294 -26.25 -34.94 14.34
CA PRO A 294 -24.98 -35.64 14.28
C PRO A 294 -25.20 -37.14 14.00
N ASN A 295 -24.51 -37.69 12.99
CA ASN A 295 -24.32 -39.14 12.86
C ASN A 295 -23.40 -39.61 14.01
N VAL A 296 -23.96 -39.73 15.21
CA VAL A 296 -23.40 -40.56 16.27
C VAL A 296 -23.95 -41.96 16.04
N VAL A 297 -23.22 -42.79 15.29
CA VAL A 297 -23.43 -44.23 15.33
C VAL A 297 -22.80 -44.72 16.63
N THR A 298 -23.54 -44.59 17.74
CA THR A 298 -23.31 -45.38 18.94
C THR A 298 -23.78 -46.80 18.63
N ARG A 299 -22.84 -47.69 18.31
CA ARG A 299 -23.09 -49.13 18.31
C ARG A 299 -23.02 -49.60 19.77
N SER A 300 -24.14 -49.47 20.48
CA SER A 300 -24.33 -50.03 21.81
C SER A 300 -24.40 -51.56 21.73
N GLN A 301 -23.60 -52.19 22.59
CA GLN A 301 -23.63 -53.59 22.97
C GLN A 301 -25.06 -54.07 23.32
N SER A 302 -25.39 -55.33 23.02
CA SER A 302 -25.80 -56.29 24.06
C SER A 302 -26.05 -57.70 23.53
N ARG A 303 -25.80 -58.66 24.45
CA ARG A 303 -26.15 -60.09 24.54
C ARG A 303 -25.02 -61.05 24.13
N LEU A 304 -24.29 -61.64 25.10
CA LEU A 304 -24.64 -62.81 25.97
C LEU A 304 -25.11 -63.99 25.11
N ALA A 305 -24.57 -65.21 25.21
CA ALA A 305 -23.98 -65.91 26.34
C ALA A 305 -23.06 -67.09 25.87
N ASP A 306 -22.21 -67.52 26.81
CA ASP A 306 -21.73 -68.89 27.08
C ASP A 306 -21.04 -69.75 26.02
N ALA A 307 -19.80 -70.17 26.33
CA ALA A 307 -19.50 -71.54 26.82
C ALA A 307 -17.98 -71.85 26.82
N THR A 308 -17.44 -71.97 28.03
CA THR A 308 -16.60 -73.09 28.54
C THR A 308 -15.45 -73.72 27.73
N HIS A 309 -14.35 -73.90 28.47
CA HIS A 309 -13.37 -75.00 28.49
C HIS A 309 -11.98 -74.84 27.84
N LEU A 310 -11.00 -74.98 28.75
CA LEU A 310 -9.57 -75.34 28.65
C LEU A 310 -8.57 -74.25 28.29
#